data_AF-A0A2T6K0U8-F1
#
_entry.id   AF-A0A2T6K0U8-F1
#
_cell.length_a   1.000
_cell.length_b   1.000
_cell.length_c   1.000
_cell.angle_alpha   90.00
_cell.angle_beta   90.00
_cell.angle_gamma   90.00
#
_symmetry.space_group_name_H-M   'P 1'
#
loop_
_entity.id
_entity.type
_entity.pdbx_description
1 polymer ?
#
loop_
_entity_poly.entity_id
_entity_poly.type
_entity_poly.pdbx_seq_one_letter_code
_entity_poly.pdbx_strand_id
1 'polypeptide(L)' 'MNPVVVGLDVAKGEIQVQVFLDKSKPVGKSFSIKHTREELHHCIGFLKEIEEMTGQKSVLL' A
#
# COMPACT_ATOMS: atom_id res chain seq x y z
N MET A 1 11.83 7.44 -13.77
CA MET A 1 10.80 6.48 -13.32
C MET A 1 10.18 7.05 -12.06
N ASN A 2 8.85 7.17 -12.02
CA ASN A 2 8.14 7.88 -10.96
C ASN A 2 7.85 6.92 -9.82
N PRO A 3 8.11 7.29 -8.55
CA PRO A 3 8.03 6.37 -7.42
C PRO A 3 6.59 5.93 -7.15
N VAL A 4 6.43 4.66 -6.82
CA VAL A 4 5.17 4.13 -6.29
C VAL A 4 4.99 4.65 -4.87
N VAL A 5 3.94 5.43 -4.67
CA VAL A 5 3.55 6.01 -3.40
C VAL A 5 2.44 5.15 -2.81
N VAL A 6 2.61 4.70 -1.57
CA VAL A 6 1.57 3.98 -0.84
C VAL A 6 1.11 4.83 0.33
N GLY A 7 -0.13 5.27 0.28
CA GLY A 7 -0.79 5.97 1.39
C GLY A 7 -1.33 4.94 2.38
N LEU A 8 -1.02 5.12 3.66
CA LEU A 8 -1.49 4.28 4.75
C LEU A 8 -2.32 5.11 5.72
N ASP A 9 -3.64 5.05 5.62
CA ASP A 9 -4.52 5.67 6.60
C ASP A 9 -4.82 4.67 7.72
N VAL A 10 -4.57 5.06 8.97
CA VAL A 10 -4.78 4.21 10.14
C VAL A 10 -5.90 4.79 10.99
N ALA A 11 -7.10 4.26 10.86
CA ALA A 11 -8.25 4.60 11.69
C ALA A 11 -8.41 3.62 12.86
N LYS A 12 -9.24 3.94 13.86
CA LYS A 12 -9.50 3.02 14.98
C LYS A 12 -10.18 1.74 14.50
N GLY A 13 -9.38 0.70 14.26
CA GLY A 13 -9.82 -0.66 13.97
C GLY A 13 -9.59 -1.11 12.52
N GLU A 14 -9.28 -0.19 11.61
CA GLU A 14 -9.08 -0.45 10.20
C GLU A 14 -7.93 0.40 9.65
N ILE A 15 -7.13 -0.23 8.80
CA ILE A 15 -6.07 0.40 8.02
C ILE A 15 -6.56 0.43 6.58
N GLN A 16 -6.52 1.60 5.94
CA GLN A 16 -6.80 1.73 4.53
C GLN A 16 -5.50 1.97 3.77
N VAL A 17 -5.17 1.05 2.88
CA VAL A 17 -3.98 1.12 2.02
C VAL A 17 -4.41 1.61 0.65
N GLN A 18 -3.73 2.61 0.11
CA GLN A 18 -3.95 3.14 -1.24
C GLN A 18 -2.65 3.24 -2.02
N VAL A 19 -2.64 2.73 -3.25
CA VAL A 19 -1.43 2.71 -4.10
C VAL A 19 -1.57 3.72 -5.23
N PHE A 20 -0.53 4.54 -5.38
CA PHE A 20 -0.39 5.54 -6.42
C PHE A 20 0.90 5.24 -7.21
N LEU A 21 0.82 5.14 -8.54
CA LEU A 21 2.02 4.92 -9.38
C LEU A 21 2.80 6.22 -9.57
N ASP A 22 2.11 7.34 -9.37
CA ASP A 22 2.55 8.70 -9.53
C ASP A 22 1.67 9.54 -8.59
N LYS A 23 2.17 10.65 -8.04
CA LYS A 23 1.44 11.49 -7.06
C LYS A 23 0.05 11.96 -7.54
N SER A 24 -0.31 11.70 -8.79
CA SER A 24 -1.60 12.05 -9.39
C SER A 24 -2.32 10.88 -10.09
N LYS A 25 -1.78 9.65 -10.12
CA LYS A 25 -2.47 8.48 -10.71
C LYS A 25 -2.65 7.36 -9.70
N PRO A 26 -3.86 7.20 -9.12
CA PRO A 26 -4.16 6.00 -8.35
C PRO A 26 -4.03 4.79 -9.27
N VAL A 27 -3.34 3.75 -8.80
CA VAL A 27 -3.24 2.44 -9.48
C VAL A 27 -4.60 1.73 -9.48
N GLY A 28 -5.56 2.25 -8.71
CA GLY A 28 -6.90 1.69 -8.54
C GLY A 28 -6.93 0.52 -7.55
N LYS A 29 -5.78 0.13 -6.98
CA LYS A 29 -5.72 -0.86 -5.90
C LYS A 29 -5.73 -0.13 -4.55
N SER A 30 -6.85 -0.26 -3.85
CA SER A 30 -7.02 0.15 -2.46
C SER A 30 -7.72 -0.96 -1.70
N PHE A 31 -7.28 -1.23 -0.47
CA PHE A 31 -7.92 -2.23 0.37
C PHE A 31 -7.92 -1.77 1.83
N SER A 32 -8.98 -2.12 2.55
CA SER A 32 -9.01 -1.99 4.00
C SER A 32 -8.63 -3.31 4.64
N ILE A 33 -7.69 -3.26 5.57
CA ILE A 33 -7.27 -4.35 6.44
C ILE A 33 -7.72 -4.04 7.87
N LYS A 34 -8.15 -5.06 8.61
CA LYS A 34 -8.44 -4.88 10.04
C LYS A 34 -7.16 -4.78 10.85
N HIS A 35 -7.23 -4.21 12.06
CA HIS A 35 -6.12 -4.20 13.03
C HIS A 35 -5.87 -5.59 13.64
N THR A 36 -5.64 -6.60 12.81
CA THR A 36 -5.23 -7.95 13.25
C THR A 36 -3.81 -8.23 12.74
N ARG A 37 -3.09 -9.10 13.45
CA ARG A 37 -1.70 -9.44 13.11
C ARG A 37 -1.59 -10.10 11.73
N GLU A 38 -2.58 -10.91 11.37
CA GLU A 38 -2.65 -11.61 10.08
C GLU A 38 -2.83 -10.63 8.92
N GLU A 39 -3.72 -9.66 9.08
CA GLU A 39 -4.00 -8.64 8.06
C GLU A 39 -2.81 -7.68 7.89
N LEU A 40 -2.10 -7.35 8.98
CA LEU A 40 -0.87 -6.56 8.91
C LEU A 40 0.25 -7.32 8.19
N HIS A 41 0.39 -8.63 8.42
CA HIS A 41 1.31 -9.47 7.65
C HIS A 41 0.93 -9.52 6.16
N HIS A 42 -0.37 -9.58 5.86
CA HIS A 42 -0.87 -9.53 4.49
C HIS A 42 -0.53 -8.19 3.82
N CYS A 43 -0.65 -7.08 4.54
CA CYS A 43 -0.24 -5.75 4.05
C CYS A 43 1.25 -5.67 3.75
N ILE A 44 2.12 -6.21 4.61
CA ILE A 44 3.57 -6.25 4.36
C ILE A 44 3.90 -7.09 3.12
N GLY A 45 3.21 -8.22 2.94
CA GLY A 45 3.34 -9.05 1.74
C GLY A 45 2.90 -8.32 0.48
N PHE A 46 1.77 -7.62 0.54
CA PHE A 46 1.24 -6.82 -0.56
C PHE A 46 2.20 -5.68 -0.95
N LEU A 47 2.81 -4.99 0.02
CA LEU A 47 3.82 -3.97 -0.26
C LEU A 47 5.01 -4.54 -1.03
N LYS A 48 5.53 -5.70 -0.61
CA LYS A 48 6.62 -6.39 -1.32
C LYS A 48 6.23 -6.80 -2.74
N GLU A 49 5.03 -7.35 -2.92
CA GLU A 49 4.53 -7.74 -4.24
C GLU A 49 4.46 -6.53 -5.17
N ILE A 50 4.05 -5.36 -4.67
CA ILE A 50 4.06 -4.12 -5.44
C ILE A 50 5.49 -3.69 -5.79
N GLU A 51 6.43 -3.80 -4.87
CA GLU A 51 7.84 -3.50 -5.16
C GLU A 51 8.41 -4.42 -6.25
N GLU A 52 8.08 -5.71 -6.22
CA GLU A 52 8.47 -6.68 -7.24
C GLU A 52 7.77 -6.43 -8.58
N MET A 53 6.47 -6.18 -8.58
CA MET A 53 5.67 -5.92 -9.79
C MET A 53 6.10 -4.64 -10.49
N THR A 54 6.47 -3.61 -9.74
CA THR A 54 6.83 -2.30 -10.29
C THR A 54 8.33 -2.12 -10.48
N GLY A 55 9.15 -3.01 -9.91
CA GLY A 55 10.61 -2.94 -9.93
C GLY A 55 11.15 -1.71 -9.19
N GLN A 56 10.34 -1.11 -8.32
CA GLN A 56 10.62 0.16 -7.66
C GLN A 56 10.35 0.07 -6.17
N LYS A 57 11.16 0.78 -5.37
CA LYS A 57 10.96 0.87 -3.94
C LYS A 57 9.72 1.69 -3.64
N SER A 58 8.79 1.10 -2.90
CA SER A 58 7.58 1.78 -2.46
C SER A 58 7.93 2.78 -1.36
N VAL A 59 7.35 3.97 -1.43
CA VAL A 59 7.47 4.98 -0.38
C VAL A 59 6.14 5.06 0.36
N LEU A 60 6.15 4.72 1.64
CA LEU A 60 5.02 4.91 2.54
C LEU A 60 4.92 6.39 2.91
N LEU A 61 3.76 7.02 2.65
CA LEU A 61 3.43 8.40 3.05
C LEU A 61 2.34 8.42 4.10
#